data_AF-A0A8M8UMV3-F1
#
_entry.id   AF-A0A8M8UMV3-F1
#
_cell.length_a   1.000
_cell.length_b   1.000
_cell.length_c   1.000
_cell.angle_alpha   90.00
_cell.angle_beta   90.00
_cell.angle_gamma   90.00
#
_symmetry.space_group_name_H-M   'P 1'
#
loop_
_entity.id
_entity.type
_entity.pdbx_description
1 polymer ?
#
loop_
_entity_poly.entity_id
_entity_poly.type
_entity_poly.pdbx_seq_one_letter_code
_entity_poly.pdbx_strand_id
1 'polypeptide(L)'
;MGSDVDRGEEEEEAASELLRDRFRLCTISIAEAEAKQNGMEISQPIVACISDLAFKYAQQLAKDVELFAQHAGRKSVNMEDVILSDYQNLVPWLEEMPDCS
;
A
#
# COMPACT_ATOMS: atom_id res chain seq x y z
N MET A 1 3.96 -11.87 34.73
CA MET A 1 4.16 -10.72 33.82
C MET A 1 4.12 -11.12 32.33
N GLY A 2 3.92 -12.40 31.97
CA GLY A 2 3.84 -12.82 30.56
C GLY A 2 2.46 -12.69 29.91
N SER A 3 1.37 -12.67 30.68
CA SER A 3 -0.01 -12.72 30.13
C SER A 3 -0.51 -11.42 29.48
N ASP A 4 0.05 -10.27 29.83
CA ASP A 4 -0.34 -8.99 29.22
C ASP A 4 0.38 -8.70 27.91
N VAL A 5 1.61 -9.21 27.75
CA VAL A 5 2.38 -9.07 26.51
C VAL A 5 1.81 -10.01 25.44
N ASP A 6 1.58 -11.27 25.81
CA ASP A 6 0.98 -12.31 24.96
C ASP A 6 -0.39 -11.87 24.40
N ARG A 7 -1.25 -11.30 25.26
CA ARG A 7 -2.55 -10.74 24.86
C ARG A 7 -2.43 -9.54 23.90
N GLY A 8 -1.41 -8.71 24.06
CA GLY A 8 -1.17 -7.58 23.16
C GLY A 8 -0.72 -8.01 21.76
N GLU A 9 0.11 -9.05 21.69
CA GLU A 9 0.57 -9.64 20.42
C GLU A 9 -0.59 -10.32 19.67
N GLU A 10 -1.47 -11.06 20.37
CA GLU A 10 -2.68 -11.66 19.80
C GLU A 10 -3.63 -10.60 19.21
N GLU A 11 -3.82 -9.47 19.91
CA GLU A 11 -4.67 -8.38 19.43
C GLU A 11 -4.08 -7.69 18.18
N GLU A 12 -2.76 -7.53 18.12
CA GLU A 12 -2.05 -6.96 16.96
C GLU A 12 -2.11 -7.90 15.75
N GLU A 13 -1.96 -9.20 15.96
CA GLU A 13 -2.09 -10.22 14.90
C GLU A 13 -3.51 -10.24 14.34
N ALA A 14 -4.53 -10.27 15.20
CA ALA A 14 -5.93 -10.22 14.78
C ALA A 14 -6.27 -8.93 14.01
N ALA A 15 -5.75 -7.78 14.45
CA ALA A 15 -5.91 -6.52 13.74
C ALA A 15 -5.23 -6.55 12.36
N SER A 16 -4.03 -7.16 12.28
CA SER A 16 -3.28 -7.32 11.04
C SER A 16 -3.99 -8.23 10.05
N GLU A 17 -4.59 -9.33 10.52
CA GLU A 17 -5.42 -10.22 9.69
C GLU A 17 -6.65 -9.50 9.15
N LEU A 18 -7.37 -8.76 10.00
CA LEU A 18 -8.53 -7.97 9.59
C LEU A 18 -8.18 -6.94 8.50
N LEU A 19 -7.02 -6.28 8.64
CA LEU A 19 -6.52 -5.34 7.63
C LEU A 19 -6.18 -6.05 6.33
N ARG A 20 -5.53 -7.22 6.39
CA ARG A 20 -5.19 -8.02 5.20
C ARG A 20 -6.43 -8.47 4.45
N ASP A 21 -7.47 -8.91 5.15
CA ASP A 21 -8.74 -9.33 4.55
C ASP A 21 -9.45 -8.18 3.85
N ARG A 22 -9.52 -7.00 4.51
CA ARG A 22 -10.07 -5.80 3.90
C ARG A 22 -9.27 -5.36 2.68
N PHE A 23 -7.95 -5.42 2.75
CA PHE A 23 -7.06 -5.08 1.65
C PHE A 23 -7.30 -6.00 0.45
N ARG A 24 -7.48 -7.30 0.69
CA ARG A 24 -7.80 -8.29 -0.34
C ARG A 24 -9.15 -8.03 -1.00
N LEU A 25 -10.18 -7.68 -0.24
CA LEU A 25 -11.48 -7.31 -0.81
C LEU A 25 -11.39 -6.07 -1.72
N CYS A 26 -10.65 -5.04 -1.30
CA CYS A 26 -10.40 -3.86 -2.15
C CYS A 26 -9.64 -4.24 -3.42
N THR A 27 -8.61 -5.08 -3.30
CA THR A 27 -7.80 -5.53 -4.44
C THR A 27 -8.63 -6.32 -5.44
N ILE A 28 -9.51 -7.22 -4.97
CA ILE A 28 -10.47 -7.93 -5.83
C ILE A 28 -11.33 -6.94 -6.60
N SER A 29 -11.93 -5.97 -5.91
CA SER A 29 -12.83 -4.99 -6.54
C SER A 29 -12.12 -4.15 -7.61
N ILE A 30 -10.86 -3.75 -7.39
CA ILE A 30 -10.09 -2.98 -8.37
C ILE A 30 -9.67 -3.87 -9.54
N ALA A 31 -9.13 -5.06 -9.26
CA ALA A 31 -8.65 -5.99 -10.26
C ALA A 31 -9.77 -6.47 -11.21
N GLU A 32 -10.96 -6.74 -10.68
CA GLU A 32 -12.13 -7.12 -11.49
C GLU A 32 -12.66 -5.95 -12.33
N ALA A 33 -12.65 -4.73 -11.79
CA ALA A 33 -13.05 -3.54 -12.54
C ALA A 33 -12.10 -3.29 -13.72
N GLU A 34 -10.79 -3.39 -13.49
CA GLU A 34 -9.76 -3.25 -14.53
C GLU A 34 -9.87 -4.36 -15.58
N ALA A 35 -10.01 -5.62 -15.16
CA ALA A 35 -10.18 -6.75 -16.07
C ALA A 35 -11.42 -6.56 -16.96
N LYS A 36 -12.55 -6.15 -16.37
CA LYS A 36 -13.79 -5.87 -17.11
C LYS A 36 -13.64 -4.73 -18.11
N GLN A 37 -12.94 -3.65 -17.73
CA GLN A 37 -12.67 -2.53 -18.63
C GLN A 37 -11.86 -2.96 -19.86
N ASN A 38 -10.94 -3.89 -19.68
CA ASN A 38 -10.10 -4.43 -20.75
C ASN A 38 -10.70 -5.66 -21.47
N GLY A 39 -11.90 -6.09 -21.10
CA GLY A 39 -12.53 -7.31 -21.67
C GLY A 39 -11.78 -8.60 -21.34
N MET A 40 -11.09 -8.62 -20.20
CA MET A 40 -10.28 -9.73 -19.70
C MET A 40 -10.90 -10.35 -18.45
N GLU A 41 -10.46 -11.56 -18.11
CA GLU A 41 -10.72 -12.19 -16.82
C GLU A 41 -9.41 -12.26 -16.03
N ILE A 42 -9.49 -12.09 -14.71
CA ILE A 42 -8.34 -12.20 -13.81
C ILE A 42 -8.47 -13.45 -12.94
N SER A 43 -7.39 -14.22 -12.84
CA SER A 43 -7.40 -15.45 -12.04
C SER A 43 -7.24 -15.15 -10.56
N GLN A 44 -7.91 -15.93 -9.71
CA GLN A 44 -7.86 -15.75 -8.26
C GLN A 44 -6.44 -15.78 -7.65
N PRO A 45 -5.50 -16.65 -8.10
CA PRO A 45 -4.12 -16.63 -7.59
C PRO A 45 -3.40 -15.32 -7.89
N ILE A 46 -3.68 -14.69 -9.04
CA ILE A 46 -3.09 -13.41 -9.41
C ILE A 46 -3.65 -12.30 -8.51
N VAL A 47 -4.96 -12.29 -8.26
CA VAL A 47 -5.57 -11.32 -7.34
C VAL A 47 -5.01 -11.46 -5.91
N ALA A 48 -4.83 -12.69 -5.43
CA ALA A 48 -4.21 -12.95 -4.14
C ALA A 48 -2.77 -12.43 -4.09
N CYS A 49 -1.98 -12.70 -5.13
CA CYS A 49 -0.60 -12.20 -5.25
C CYS A 49 -0.53 -10.67 -5.26
N ILE A 50 -1.39 -10.00 -6.03
CA ILE A 50 -1.48 -8.53 -6.06
C ILE A 50 -1.85 -8.00 -4.67
N SER A 51 -2.80 -8.65 -3.98
CA SER A 51 -3.23 -8.25 -2.64
C SER A 51 -2.05 -8.28 -1.66
N ASP A 52 -1.27 -9.36 -1.67
CA ASP A 52 -0.09 -9.50 -0.82
C ASP A 52 1.00 -8.49 -1.17
N LEU A 53 1.23 -8.25 -2.45
CA LEU A 53 2.24 -7.29 -2.92
C LEU A 53 1.88 -5.86 -2.50
N ALA A 54 0.64 -5.45 -2.74
CA ALA A 54 0.17 -4.11 -2.41
C ALA A 54 0.07 -3.90 -0.89
N PHE A 55 -0.24 -4.95 -0.10
CA PHE A 55 -0.16 -4.88 1.36
C PHE A 55 1.28 -4.67 1.86
N LYS A 56 2.25 -5.42 1.32
CA LYS A 56 3.69 -5.24 1.63
C LYS A 56 4.19 -3.87 1.21
N TYR A 57 3.75 -3.38 0.05
CA TYR A 57 4.08 -2.05 -0.43
C TYR A 57 3.57 -0.96 0.51
N ALA A 58 2.32 -1.08 0.99
CA ALA A 58 1.76 -0.14 1.97
C ALA A 58 2.57 -0.10 3.28
N GLN A 59 3.09 -1.24 3.75
CA GLN A 59 3.97 -1.29 4.92
C GLN A 59 5.30 -0.55 4.69
N GLN A 60 5.91 -0.71 3.52
CA GLN A 60 7.15 0.00 3.19
C GLN A 60 6.91 1.49 3.04
N LEU A 61 5.85 1.87 2.31
CA LEU A 61 5.43 3.26 2.13
C LEU A 61 5.21 3.95 3.48
N ALA A 62 4.53 3.30 4.43
CA ALA A 62 4.31 3.85 5.76
C ALA A 62 5.62 4.17 6.51
N LYS A 63 6.64 3.30 6.39
CA LYS A 63 7.96 3.54 7.00
C LYS A 63 8.69 4.70 6.32
N ASP A 64 8.60 4.77 4.99
CA ASP A 64 9.29 5.80 4.22
C ASP A 64 8.71 7.19 4.54
N VAL A 65 7.38 7.35 4.54
CA VAL A 65 6.74 8.63 4.87
C VAL A 65 6.94 9.04 6.34
N GLU A 66 7.03 8.08 7.26
CA GLU A 66 7.41 8.35 8.64
C GLU A 66 8.85 8.88 8.72
N LEU A 67 9.80 8.23 8.04
CA LEU A 67 11.20 8.65 8.00
C LEU A 67 11.36 10.04 7.38
N PHE A 68 10.60 10.37 6.34
CA PHE A 68 10.62 11.70 5.73
C PHE A 68 10.12 12.78 6.71
N ALA A 69 9.03 12.51 7.43
CA ALA A 69 8.53 13.42 8.45
C ALA A 69 9.56 13.63 9.57
N GLN A 70 10.19 12.54 10.05
CA GLN A 70 11.22 12.59 11.09
C GLN A 70 12.47 13.35 10.62
N HIS A 71 12.90 13.15 9.37
CA HIS A 71 14.04 13.88 8.78
C HIS A 71 13.76 15.40 8.70
N ALA A 72 12.51 15.79 8.48
CA ALA A 72 12.05 17.17 8.53
C ALA A 72 11.80 17.69 9.96
N GLY A 73 12.13 16.93 11.01
CA GLY A 73 11.91 17.29 12.41
C GLY A 73 10.44 17.29 12.85
N ARG A 74 9.55 16.68 12.07
CA ARG A 74 8.10 16.60 12.33
C ARG A 74 7.73 15.25 12.94
N LYS A 75 6.60 15.23 13.66
CA LYS A 75 5.98 14.02 14.22
C LYS A 75 4.69 13.59 13.49
N SER A 76 4.32 14.33 12.44
CA SER A 76 3.11 14.12 11.68
C SER A 76 3.45 14.21 10.20
N VAL A 77 2.97 13.21 9.45
CA VAL A 77 3.13 13.08 8.00
C VAL A 77 2.24 14.12 7.30
N ASN A 78 2.77 14.75 6.27
CA ASN A 78 2.06 15.69 5.41
C ASN A 78 2.19 15.31 3.92
N MET A 79 1.68 16.16 3.02
CA MET A 79 1.70 15.88 1.58
C MET A 79 3.12 15.83 1.02
N GLU A 80 4.04 16.62 1.55
CA GLU A 80 5.42 16.66 1.10
C GLU A 80 6.12 15.29 1.28
N ASP A 81 5.83 14.58 2.38
CA ASP A 81 6.35 13.23 2.62
C ASP A 81 5.84 12.21 1.58
N VAL A 82 4.56 12.33 1.22
CA VAL A 82 3.92 11.47 0.20
C VAL A 82 4.49 11.75 -1.19
N ILE A 83 4.75 13.01 -1.53
CA ILE A 83 5.38 13.37 -2.81
C ILE A 83 6.81 12.81 -2.87
N LEU A 84 7.55 12.83 -1.75
CA LEU A 84 8.89 12.25 -1.69
C LEU A 84 8.88 10.73 -1.92
N SER A 85 7.89 10.00 -1.40
CA SER A 85 7.81 8.55 -1.61
C SER A 85 7.64 8.16 -3.08
N ASP A 86 7.02 9.02 -3.88
CA ASP A 86 6.83 8.78 -5.31
C ASP A 86 7.95 9.33 -6.19
N TYR A 87 8.97 10.00 -5.63
CA TYR A 87 9.98 10.73 -6.41
C TYR A 87 10.73 9.86 -7.43
N GLN A 88 11.04 8.60 -7.11
CA GLN A 88 11.72 7.70 -8.05
C GLN A 88 10.82 7.26 -9.22
N ASN A 89 9.51 7.25 -9.04
CA ASN A 89 8.54 6.87 -10.07
C ASN A 89 8.07 8.10 -10.88
N LEU A 90 7.94 9.27 -10.25
CA LEU A 90 7.45 10.48 -10.89
C LEU A 90 8.40 11.04 -11.94
N VAL A 91 9.72 10.92 -11.76
CA VAL A 91 10.71 11.46 -12.71
C VAL A 91 10.66 10.76 -14.08
N PRO A 92 10.69 9.41 -14.19
CA PRO A 92 10.53 8.73 -15.46
C PRO A 92 9.16 8.95 -16.11
N TRP A 93 8.08 8.96 -15.31
CA TRP A 93 6.72 9.14 -15.82
C TRP A 93 6.43 10.55 -16.35
N LEU A 94 7.08 11.59 -15.81
CA LEU A 94 6.99 12.96 -16.33
C LEU A 94 7.77 13.14 -17.64
N GLU A 95 8.85 12.38 -17.83
CA GLU A 95 9.61 12.38 -19.10
C GLU A 95 8.92 11.57 -20.21
N GLU A 96 8.10 10.58 -19.85
CA GLU A 96 7.35 9.73 -20.79
C GLU A 96 5.93 10.25 -21.11
N MET A 97 5.47 11.35 -20.52
CA MET A 97 4.17 11.93 -20.90
C MET A 97 4.25 12.45 -22.35
N PRO A 98 3.43 11.93 -23.29
CA PRO A 98 3.35 12.53 -24.62
C PRO A 98 2.86 13.97 -24.47
N ASP A 99 3.56 14.91 -25.12
CA ASP A 99 3.12 16.30 -25.26
C ASP A 99 1.69 16.30 -25.76
N CYS A 100 0.74 16.52 -24.85
CA CYS A 100 -0.66 16.62 -25.19
C CYS A 100 -0.83 17.97 -25.90
N SER A 101 -0.68 17.93 -27.23
CA SER A 101 -0.87 19.02 -28.17
C SER A 101 -2.16 18.83 -28.96
#